data_AF-S6BQ15-F1
#
_entry.id   AF-S6BQ15-F1
#
_cell.length_a   1.000
_cell.length_b   1.000
_cell.length_c   1.000
_cell.angle_alpha   90.00
_cell.angle_beta   90.00
_cell.angle_gamma   90.00
#
_symmetry.space_group_name_H-M   'P 1'
#
loop_
_entity.id
_entity.type
_entity.pdbx_description
1 polymer ?
#
loop_
_entity_poly.entity_id
_entity_poly.type
_entity_poly.pdbx_seq_one_letter_code
_entity_poly.pdbx_strand_id
1 'polypeptide(L)' 'MARTERLTVAEVLERAEMIDRNLDAWECTSPNVVRELGGRDALPNLSEMTCIGPVPRLDQETWERASLEYECLRNSPAD' A
#
# COMPACT_ATOMS: atom_id res chain seq x y z
N MET A 1 0.19 11.83 22.09
CA MET A 1 1.63 11.54 21.90
C MET A 1 1.75 10.07 21.58
N ALA A 2 2.22 9.72 20.37
CA ALA A 2 2.46 8.33 20.03
C ALA A 2 3.51 7.76 21.00
N ARG A 3 3.15 6.71 21.71
CA ARG A 3 4.04 6.01 22.64
C ARG A 3 5.18 5.43 21.80
N THR A 4 6.41 5.90 22.00
CA THR A 4 7.60 5.27 21.41
C THR A 4 7.82 3.94 22.13
N GLU A 5 7.09 2.91 21.72
CA GLU A 5 7.37 1.55 22.12
C GLU A 5 8.68 1.12 21.47
N ARG A 6 9.66 0.71 22.29
CA ARG A 6 10.93 0.20 21.79
C ARG A 6 10.69 -1.23 21.32
N LEU A 7 10.62 -1.39 20.00
CA LEU A 7 10.54 -2.70 19.37
C LEU A 7 11.89 -3.42 19.48
N THR A 8 11.83 -4.72 19.66
CA THR A 8 12.96 -5.64 19.44
C THR A 8 13.32 -5.66 17.95
N VAL A 9 14.52 -6.13 17.63
CA VAL A 9 14.95 -6.30 16.23
C VAL A 9 13.99 -7.20 15.46
N ALA A 10 13.50 -8.27 16.08
CA ALA A 10 12.54 -9.19 15.46
C ALA A 10 11.23 -8.48 15.09
N GLU A 11 10.67 -7.69 16.01
CA GLU A 11 9.43 -6.94 15.77
C GLU A 11 9.62 -5.83 14.71
N VAL A 12 10.80 -5.21 14.65
CA VAL A 12 11.12 -4.23 13.59
C VAL A 12 11.15 -4.92 12.22
N LEU A 13 11.80 -6.08 12.11
CA LEU A 13 11.89 -6.82 10.86
C LEU A 13 10.52 -7.32 10.39
N GLU A 14 9.72 -7.88 11.29
CA GLU A 14 8.35 -8.31 10.99
C GLU A 14 7.49 -7.14 10.49
N ARG A 15 7.61 -5.97 11.12
CA ARG A 15 6.88 -4.77 10.71
C ARG A 15 7.36 -4.22 9.36
N ALA A 16 8.67 -4.24 9.11
CA ALA A 16 9.23 -3.84 7.82
C ALA A 16 8.73 -4.75 6.69
N GLU A 17 8.76 -6.07 6.90
CA GLU A 17 8.27 -7.05 5.93
C GLU A 17 6.77 -6.86 5.62
N MET A 18 5.95 -6.60 6.64
CA MET A 18 4.53 -6.29 6.46
C MET A 18 4.33 -5.02 5.61
N ILE A 19 5.14 -3.98 5.86
CA ILE A 19 5.09 -2.74 5.07
C ILE A 19 5.45 -3.05 3.62
N ASP A 20 6.58 -3.70 3.37
CA ASP A 20 7.04 -4.02 2.02
C ASP A 20 6.01 -4.83 1.24
N ARG A 21 5.46 -5.90 1.84
CA ARG A 21 4.42 -6.73 1.20
C ARG A 21 3.17 -5.94 0.83
N ASN A 22 2.78 -4.96 1.64
CA ASN A 22 1.62 -4.12 1.34
C ASN A 22 1.91 -3.15 0.20
N LEU A 23 3.08 -2.52 0.20
CA LEU A 23 3.47 -1.61 -0.87
C LEU A 23 3.56 -2.34 -2.21
N ASP A 24 4.11 -3.55 -2.22
CA ASP A 24 4.16 -4.42 -3.40
C ASP A 24 2.75 -4.82 -3.87
N ALA A 25 1.84 -5.13 -2.93
CA ALA A 25 0.46 -5.45 -3.26
C ALA A 25 -0.25 -4.25 -3.92
N TRP A 26 -0.04 -3.03 -3.43
CA TRP A 26 -0.55 -1.81 -4.03
C TRP A 26 -0.01 -1.59 -5.44
N GLU A 27 1.30 -1.71 -5.64
CA GLU A 27 1.93 -1.55 -6.95
C GLU A 27 1.46 -2.63 -7.94
N CYS A 28 1.24 -3.86 -7.48
CA CYS A 28 0.74 -4.96 -8.30
C CYS A 28 -0.74 -4.78 -8.71
N THR A 29 -1.58 -4.29 -7.80
CA THR A 29 -3.04 -4.21 -8.00
C THR A 29 -3.49 -2.90 -8.63
N SER A 30 -2.72 -1.82 -8.51
CA SER A 30 -3.07 -0.52 -9.09
C SER A 30 -1.82 0.23 -9.59
N PRO A 31 -1.03 -0.35 -10.52
CA PRO A 31 0.27 0.18 -10.93
C PRO A 31 0.20 1.60 -11.50
N ASN A 32 -0.84 1.94 -12.25
CA ASN A 32 -0.99 3.27 -12.83
C ASN A 32 -1.31 4.30 -11.75
N VAL A 33 -2.24 3.99 -10.84
CA VAL A 33 -2.55 4.88 -9.72
C VAL A 33 -1.34 5.07 -8.81
N VAL A 34 -0.60 4.00 -8.49
CA VAL A 34 0.63 4.10 -7.69
C VAL A 34 1.66 4.99 -8.38
N ARG A 35 1.85 4.85 -9.69
CA ARG A 35 2.75 5.72 -10.48
C ARG A 35 2.32 7.20 -10.43
N GLU A 36 1.02 7.48 -10.50
CA GLU A 36 0.49 8.85 -10.38
C GLU A 36 0.67 9.45 -8.99
N LEU A 37 0.63 8.62 -7.94
CA LEU A 37 0.89 9.02 -6.55
C LEU A 37 2.38 9.24 -6.24
N GLY A 38 3.28 9.07 -7.23
CA GLY A 38 4.72 9.25 -7.07
C GLY A 38 5.51 7.94 -6.93
N GLY A 39 4.87 6.80 -7.20
CA GLY A 39 5.48 5.47 -7.15
C GLY A 39 5.37 4.80 -5.78
N ARG A 40 5.82 3.55 -5.71
CA ARG A 40 5.78 2.69 -4.52
C ARG A 40 6.33 3.38 -3.26
N ASP A 41 7.49 4.03 -3.39
CA ASP A 41 8.19 4.65 -2.26
C ASP A 41 7.53 5.95 -1.77
N ALA A 42 6.60 6.52 -2.53
CA ALA A 42 5.81 7.68 -2.10
C ALA A 42 4.59 7.27 -1.24
N LEU A 43 4.05 6.06 -1.43
CA LEU A 43 2.86 5.58 -0.74
C LEU A 43 2.95 5.59 0.80
N PRO A 44 4.08 5.24 1.45
CA PRO A 44 4.18 5.30 2.92
C PRO A 44 3.87 6.68 3.49
N ASN A 45 4.25 7.76 2.78
CA ASN A 45 4.02 9.13 3.23
C ASN A 45 2.55 9.55 3.11
N LEU A 46 1.78 8.85 2.28
CA LEU A 46 0.34 9.07 2.08
C LEU A 46 -0.50 8.10 2.93
N SER A 47 0.13 7.19 3.66
CA SER A 47 -0.54 6.06 4.30
C SER A 47 -0.69 6.22 5.81
N GLU A 48 -1.75 5.62 6.32
CA GLU A 48 -1.91 5.36 7.74
C GLU A 48 -1.63 3.89 8.04
N MET A 49 -0.90 3.63 9.11
CA MET A 49 -0.62 2.25 9.54
C MET A 49 -1.88 1.63 10.14
N THR A 50 -2.33 0.51 9.57
CA THR A 50 -3.48 -0.28 10.05
C THR A 50 -3.03 -1.67 10.52
N CYS A 51 -3.97 -2.52 10.93
CA CYS A 51 -3.69 -3.92 11.29
C CYS A 51 -3.30 -4.80 10.10
N ILE A 52 -3.53 -4.35 8.86
CA ILE A 52 -3.17 -5.09 7.64
C ILE A 52 -1.91 -4.53 6.97
N GLY A 53 -1.40 -3.39 7.44
CA GLY A 53 -0.29 -2.66 6.81
C GLY A 53 -0.61 -1.19 6.55
N PRO A 54 0.28 -0.45 5.86
CA PRO A 54 0.00 0.91 5.42
C PRO A 54 -1.15 0.92 4.40
N VAL A 55 -2.16 1.74 4.67
CA VAL A 55 -3.27 1.99 3.72
C VAL A 55 -3.24 3.47 3.32
N PRO A 56 -3.14 3.81 2.02
CA PRO A 56 -3.08 5.18 1.57
C PRO A 56 -4.40 5.92 1.86
N ARG A 57 -4.29 7.14 2.37
CA ARG A 57 -5.41 8.07 2.59
C ARG A 57 -5.69 8.81 1.29
N LEU A 58 -6.49 8.18 0.42
CA LEU A 58 -6.87 8.73 -0.87
C LEU A 58 -8.26 9.39 -0.81
N ASP A 59 -8.52 10.32 -1.74
CA ASP A 59 -9.87 10.80 -2.00
C ASP A 59 -10.72 9.75 -2.73
N GLN A 60 -12.02 10.00 -2.83
CA GLN A 60 -12.96 9.06 -3.42
C GLN A 60 -12.62 8.73 -4.88
N GLU A 61 -12.26 9.73 -5.68
CA GLU A 61 -11.96 9.55 -7.10
C GLU A 61 -10.72 8.67 -7.31
N THR A 62 -9.67 8.89 -6.53
CA THR A 62 -8.44 8.09 -6.61
C THR A 62 -8.68 6.66 -6.12
N TRP A 63 -9.48 6.48 -5.07
CA TRP A 63 -9.92 5.15 -4.62
C TRP A 63 -10.71 4.39 -5.69
N GLU A 64 -11.64 5.06 -6.36
CA GLU A 64 -12.44 4.46 -7.43
C GLU A 64 -11.56 4.03 -8.60
N ARG A 65 -10.61 4.87 -9.02
CA ARG A 65 -9.66 4.52 -10.08
C ARG A 65 -8.79 3.32 -9.73
N ALA A 66 -8.26 3.26 -8.50
CA ALA A 66 -7.47 2.11 -8.05
C ALA A 66 -8.31 0.82 -8.05
N SER A 67 -9.55 0.92 -7.57
CA SER A 67 -10.48 -0.23 -7.53
C SER A 67 -10.82 -0.74 -8.92
N LEU A 68 -11.09 0.17 -9.88
CA LEU A 68 -11.33 -0.18 -11.28
C LEU A 68 -10.10 -0.82 -11.91
N GLU A 69 -8.91 -0.28 -11.67
CA GLU A 69 -7.66 -0.84 -12.18
C GLU A 69 -7.44 -2.27 -11.68
N TYR A 70 -7.61 -2.50 -10.37
CA TYR A 70 -7.54 -3.84 -9.79
C TYR A 70 -8.53 -4.81 -10.42
N GLU A 71 -9.79 -4.40 -10.57
CA GLU A 71 -10.82 -5.24 -11.19
C GLU A 71 -10.52 -5.51 -12.67
N CYS A 72 -9.98 -4.54 -13.41
CA CYS A 72 -9.53 -4.76 -14.79
C CYS A 72 -8.41 -5.81 -14.84
N LEU A 73 -7.39 -5.70 -13.99
CA LEU A 73 -6.28 -6.66 -13.95
C LEU A 73 -6.75 -8.05 -13.54
N ARG A 74 -7.60 -8.15 -12.53
CA ARG A 74 -8.14 -9.42 -12.02
C ARG A 74 -8.99 -10.17 -13.06
N ASN A 75 -9.75 -9.42 -13.86
CA ASN A 75 -10.66 -9.99 -14.87
C ASN A 75 -10.05 -10.03 -16.27
N SER A 76 -8.80 -9.59 -16.43
CA SER A 76 -8.07 -9.74 -17.68
C SER A 76 -7.78 -11.23 -17.91
N PRO A 77 -8.03 -11.77 -19.12
CA PRO A 77 -7.67 -13.15 -19.41
C PRO A 77 -6.16 -13.31 -19.20
N ALA A 78 -5.76 -14.29 -18.41
CA ALA A 78 -4.37 -14.68 -18.31
C ALA A 78 -3.94 -15.25 -19.68
N ASP A 79 -2.93 -14.63 -20.29
CA ASP A 79 -2.27 -15.15 -21.49
C ASP A 79 -1.64 -16.53 -21.25
#